data_AF-A0A0M7ANG6-F1
#
_entry.id   AF-A0A0M7ANG6-F1
#
_cell.length_a   1.000
_cell.length_b   1.000
_cell.length_c   1.000
_cell.angle_alpha   90.00
_cell.angle_beta   90.00
_cell.angle_gamma   90.00
#
_symmetry.space_group_name_H-M   'P 1'
#
loop_
_entity.id
_entity.type
_entity.pdbx_description
1 polymer ?
#
loop_
_entity_poly.entity_id
_entity_poly.type
_entity_poly.pdbx_seq_one_letter_code
_entity_poly.pdbx_strand_id
1 'polypeptide(L)'
;MRIKGMRTFGLVMRMALAGTVAIAGAAGAQTFDDFLAAEEQELASEQVRDEDLEEFEQVLNGTDTERSLRVMRFMLGSGSPRLVRRAMEFGLLSARPLLRQEALKAVFDAGGPFRIEIDLTRADEDRTRMRYYLNWLAGGYSADGKTGYYQFTTAPFDAKARCWKFLGGDNCALSLSNTSVSLRGWTYGAGNLDLNDDGILEGTLRYRDNVPVPARIVLVE
;
A
#
# COMPACT_ATOMS: atom_id res chain seq x y z
N MET A 1 47.62 -24.45 6.61
CA MET A 1 48.74 -23.64 6.04
C MET A 1 48.71 -22.25 6.69
N ARG A 2 49.84 -21.58 6.93
CA ARG A 2 49.90 -20.24 7.59
C ARG A 2 49.37 -19.14 6.65
N ILE A 3 48.76 -18.05 7.12
CA ILE A 3 49.32 -16.71 7.51
C ILE A 3 48.14 -15.91 8.14
N LYS A 4 48.20 -15.06 9.18
CA LYS A 4 49.23 -14.39 10.02
C LYS A 4 49.72 -12.96 9.64
N GLY A 5 48.84 -11.96 9.73
CA GLY A 5 49.18 -10.52 9.91
C GLY A 5 47.90 -9.67 10.05
N MET A 6 47.61 -8.84 11.08
CA MET A 6 48.39 -7.94 11.95
C MET A 6 48.65 -6.55 11.33
N ARG A 7 47.91 -5.53 11.79
CA ARG A 7 48.47 -4.22 12.20
C ARG A 7 47.46 -3.26 12.85
N THR A 8 47.83 -2.81 14.05
CA THR A 8 47.36 -1.63 14.79
C THR A 8 47.80 -0.32 14.15
N PHE A 9 46.94 0.71 14.14
CA PHE A 9 47.23 2.17 14.19
C PHE A 9 45.85 2.89 14.26
N GLY A 10 45.64 4.02 14.93
CA GLY A 10 46.50 4.77 15.85
C GLY A 10 45.66 5.90 16.52
N LEU A 11 45.89 6.15 17.80
CA LEU A 11 45.20 7.17 18.58
C LEU A 11 45.71 8.57 18.22
N VAL A 12 44.84 9.52 17.84
CA VAL A 12 45.17 10.95 17.81
C VAL A 12 44.06 11.77 18.45
N MET A 13 44.41 12.42 19.55
CA MET A 13 43.57 13.26 20.41
C MET A 13 43.82 14.74 20.11
N ARG A 14 42.77 15.49 19.73
CA ARG A 14 42.72 16.97 19.67
C ARG A 14 41.26 17.42 19.71
N MET A 15 40.90 18.61 20.18
CA MET A 15 41.43 19.50 21.23
C MET A 15 40.30 20.51 21.49
N ALA A 16 39.95 20.78 22.75
CA ALA A 16 38.77 21.58 23.05
C ALA A 16 38.92 23.05 22.60
N LEU A 17 37.86 23.61 22.01
CA LEU A 17 37.68 25.05 21.83
C LEU A 17 36.30 25.44 22.37
N ALA A 18 36.26 26.00 23.58
CA ALA A 18 35.03 26.47 24.21
C ALA A 18 34.72 27.90 23.72
N GLY A 19 33.92 28.01 22.65
CA GLY A 19 33.40 29.28 22.14
C GLY A 19 31.98 29.53 22.62
N THR A 20 31.81 30.41 23.62
CA THR A 20 30.48 30.78 24.14
C THR A 20 29.78 31.73 23.17
N VAL A 21 29.02 31.19 22.22
CA VAL A 21 28.16 31.99 21.32
C VAL A 21 26.83 32.26 22.02
N ALA A 22 26.55 33.53 22.30
CA ALA A 22 25.24 33.96 22.76
C ALA A 22 24.27 34.01 21.57
N ILE A 23 23.53 32.93 21.33
CA ILE A 23 22.49 32.87 20.30
C ILE A 23 21.24 33.57 20.84
N ALA A 24 20.97 34.78 20.35
CA ALA A 24 19.68 35.42 20.55
C ALA A 24 18.62 34.66 19.74
N GLY A 25 17.88 33.79 20.42
CA GLY A 25 16.84 32.98 19.80
C GLY A 25 15.69 33.83 19.28
N ALA A 26 15.70 34.11 17.98
CA ALA A 26 14.46 34.41 17.29
C ALA A 26 13.54 33.19 17.44
N ALA A 27 12.30 33.40 17.89
CA ALA A 27 11.27 32.37 17.88
C ALA A 27 10.84 32.13 16.42
N GLY A 28 11.72 31.45 15.66
CA GLY A 28 11.42 30.98 14.32
C GLY A 28 10.31 29.95 14.41
N ALA A 29 9.25 30.13 13.62
CA ALA A 29 8.35 29.04 13.32
C ALA A 29 9.19 27.97 12.61
N GLN A 30 9.55 26.91 13.32
CA GLN A 30 10.19 25.74 12.72
C GLN A 30 9.22 25.24 11.65
N THR A 31 9.66 25.21 10.40
CA THR A 31 8.75 24.83 9.33
C THR A 31 8.53 23.33 9.41
N PHE A 32 7.32 22.88 9.04
CA PHE A 32 7.02 21.46 9.01
C PHE A 32 7.96 20.69 8.05
N ASP A 33 8.53 21.39 7.06
CA ASP A 33 9.54 20.85 6.16
C ASP A 33 10.91 20.66 6.86
N ASP A 34 11.28 21.50 7.83
CA ASP A 34 12.47 21.30 8.69
C ASP A 34 12.28 20.10 9.64
N PHE A 35 11.05 19.88 10.12
CA PHE A 35 10.70 18.73 10.97
C PHE A 35 10.84 17.41 10.20
N LEU A 36 10.21 17.30 9.02
CA LEU A 36 10.31 16.13 8.16
C LEU A 36 11.77 15.77 7.80
N ALA A 37 12.61 16.78 7.58
CA ALA A 37 14.04 16.58 7.27
C ALA A 37 14.88 16.13 8.48
N ALA A 38 14.45 16.43 9.71
CA ALA A 38 15.11 15.94 10.93
C ALA A 38 14.64 14.53 11.31
N GLU A 39 13.36 14.23 11.11
CA GLU A 39 12.71 13.00 11.56
C GLU A 39 13.10 11.76 10.71
N GLU A 40 13.47 11.95 9.43
CA GLU A 40 13.93 10.90 8.51
C GLU A 40 15.12 10.08 9.08
N GLN A 41 15.90 10.65 10.02
CA GLN A 41 17.05 9.99 10.63
C GLN A 41 16.73 9.20 11.93
N GLU A 42 15.56 9.41 12.54
CA GLU A 42 15.19 8.80 13.84
C GLU A 42 14.14 7.67 13.72
N LEU A 43 13.31 7.69 12.67
CA LEU A 43 12.25 6.70 12.39
C LEU A 43 12.74 5.28 12.06
N ALA A 44 14.05 5.08 11.91
CA ALA A 44 14.65 3.74 11.89
C ALA A 44 14.63 3.05 13.27
N SER A 45 14.31 3.79 14.34
CA SER A 45 13.99 3.24 15.65
C SER A 45 12.50 2.88 15.74
N GLU A 46 12.20 1.72 16.31
CA GLU A 46 10.87 1.05 16.24
C GLU A 46 9.78 1.73 17.09
N GLN A 47 9.99 2.96 17.56
CA GLN A 47 9.17 3.66 18.56
C GLN A 47 8.71 5.04 18.07
N VAL A 48 7.81 5.03 17.07
CA VAL A 48 6.97 6.20 16.76
C VAL A 48 6.11 6.52 17.99
N ARG A 49 6.25 7.72 18.55
CA ARG A 49 5.54 8.11 19.76
C ARG A 49 4.08 8.41 19.44
N ASP A 50 3.25 8.40 20.47
CA ASP A 50 1.82 8.69 20.33
C ASP A 50 1.58 10.17 19.99
N GLU A 51 2.46 11.07 20.45
CA GLU A 51 2.37 12.51 20.11
C GLU A 51 2.66 12.77 18.62
N ASP A 52 3.68 12.10 18.05
CA ASP A 52 4.05 12.24 16.63
C ASP A 52 2.89 11.75 15.74
N LEU A 53 2.23 10.65 16.15
CA LEU A 53 1.06 10.11 15.46
C LEU A 53 -0.14 11.07 15.53
N GLU A 54 -0.36 11.74 16.67
CA GLU A 54 -1.43 12.75 16.78
C GLU A 54 -1.17 13.95 15.85
N GLU A 55 0.07 14.42 15.73
CA GLU A 55 0.42 15.50 14.79
C GLU A 55 0.16 15.08 13.33
N PHE A 56 0.57 13.86 12.94
CA PHE A 56 0.25 13.34 11.61
C PHE A 56 -1.26 13.25 11.39
N GLU A 57 -2.05 12.79 12.37
CA GLU A 57 -3.51 12.74 12.26
C GLU A 57 -4.14 14.13 12.13
N GLN A 58 -3.64 15.15 12.83
CA GLN A 58 -4.09 16.53 12.67
C GLN A 58 -3.82 17.06 11.25
N VAL A 59 -2.63 16.78 10.69
CA VAL A 59 -2.29 17.19 9.31
C VAL A 59 -3.06 16.38 8.25
N LEU A 60 -3.29 15.09 8.50
CA LEU A 60 -4.13 14.25 7.65
C LEU A 60 -5.57 14.74 7.63
N ASN A 61 -6.17 15.08 8.78
CA ASN A 61 -7.54 15.61 8.86
C ASN A 61 -7.68 17.07 8.38
N GLY A 62 -6.58 17.75 8.05
CA GLY A 62 -6.57 19.12 7.54
C GLY A 62 -7.22 19.29 6.15
N THR A 63 -7.61 20.52 5.83
CA THR A 63 -8.23 20.88 4.53
C THR A 63 -7.24 20.92 3.36
N ASP A 64 -5.95 21.11 3.63
CA ASP A 64 -4.89 21.11 2.62
C ASP A 64 -4.58 19.68 2.15
N THR A 65 -5.09 19.34 0.97
CA THR A 65 -4.93 18.00 0.38
C THR A 65 -3.49 17.70 -0.02
N GLU A 66 -2.71 18.71 -0.44
CA GLU A 66 -1.30 18.52 -0.80
C GLU A 66 -0.45 18.27 0.44
N ARG A 67 -0.73 18.97 1.55
CA ARG A 67 -0.05 18.72 2.83
C ARG A 67 -0.39 17.34 3.39
N SER A 68 -1.68 16.94 3.41
CA SER A 68 -2.07 15.59 3.82
C SER A 68 -1.45 14.51 2.93
N LEU A 69 -1.34 14.74 1.60
CA LEU A 69 -0.71 13.78 0.68
C LEU A 69 0.80 13.62 0.92
N ARG A 70 1.52 14.71 1.24
CA ARG A 70 2.95 14.64 1.61
C ARG A 70 3.15 13.84 2.90
N VAL A 71 2.37 14.12 3.95
CA VAL A 71 2.42 13.37 5.22
C VAL A 71 2.09 11.89 5.00
N MET A 72 1.03 11.59 4.26
CA MET A 72 0.64 10.20 4.01
C MET A 72 1.74 9.44 3.24
N ARG A 73 2.38 10.07 2.25
CA ARG A 73 3.53 9.48 1.53
C ARG A 73 4.74 9.24 2.44
N PHE A 74 5.04 10.18 3.33
CA PHE A 74 6.10 10.03 4.33
C PHE A 74 5.82 8.84 5.27
N MET A 75 4.61 8.76 5.83
CA MET A 75 4.18 7.64 6.67
C MET A 75 4.27 6.29 5.94
N LEU A 76 3.83 6.23 4.67
CA LEU A 76 3.94 5.03 3.81
C LEU A 76 5.39 4.66 3.46
N GLY A 77 6.29 5.65 3.35
CA GLY A 77 7.71 5.45 3.07
C GLY A 77 8.58 5.16 4.30
N SER A 78 8.09 5.47 5.51
CA SER A 78 8.84 5.39 6.77
C SER A 78 9.38 4.00 7.14
N GLY A 79 8.81 2.94 6.57
CA GLY A 79 9.10 1.55 6.96
C GLY A 79 8.49 1.12 8.30
N SER A 80 7.97 2.05 9.11
CA SER A 80 7.29 1.75 10.37
C SER A 80 5.91 1.11 10.11
N PRO A 81 5.67 -0.16 10.50
CA PRO A 81 4.40 -0.83 10.21
C PRO A 81 3.18 -0.12 10.80
N ARG A 82 3.37 0.62 11.91
CA ARG A 82 2.34 1.43 12.57
C ARG A 82 1.92 2.62 11.70
N LEU A 83 2.89 3.40 11.21
CA LEU A 83 2.63 4.56 10.33
C LEU A 83 2.09 4.11 8.97
N VAL A 84 2.67 3.07 8.38
CA VAL A 84 2.22 2.51 7.09
C VAL A 84 0.77 2.05 7.18
N ARG A 85 0.40 1.28 8.21
CA ARG A 85 -1.00 0.86 8.43
C ARG A 85 -1.92 2.07 8.58
N ARG A 86 -1.58 3.02 9.44
CA ARG A 86 -2.43 4.19 9.73
C ARG A 86 -2.65 5.07 8.50
N ALA A 87 -1.61 5.25 7.68
CA ALA A 87 -1.70 5.97 6.43
C ALA A 87 -2.55 5.25 5.37
N MET A 88 -2.48 3.92 5.30
CA MET A 88 -3.36 3.12 4.43
C MET A 88 -4.82 3.20 4.87
N GLU A 89 -5.12 2.99 6.16
CA GLU A 89 -6.46 3.15 6.74
C GLU A 89 -7.05 4.52 6.40
N PHE A 90 -6.31 5.60 6.71
CA PHE A 90 -6.76 6.96 6.47
C PHE A 90 -6.98 7.25 4.99
N GLY A 91 -6.05 6.83 4.13
CA GLY A 91 -6.10 7.10 2.70
C GLY A 91 -7.23 6.35 1.99
N LEU A 92 -7.45 5.07 2.31
CA LEU A 92 -8.52 4.25 1.72
C LEU A 92 -9.92 4.78 2.06
N LEU A 93 -10.12 5.18 3.33
CA LEU A 93 -11.38 5.72 3.86
C LEU A 93 -11.55 7.23 3.62
N SER A 94 -10.58 7.90 2.97
CA SER A 94 -10.64 9.35 2.75
C SER A 94 -11.68 9.73 1.70
N ALA A 95 -12.45 10.79 1.94
CA ALA A 95 -13.30 11.38 0.90
C ALA A 95 -12.53 12.04 -0.27
N ARG A 96 -11.19 12.17 -0.17
CA ARG A 96 -10.34 12.85 -1.16
C ARG A 96 -9.74 11.85 -2.17
N PRO A 97 -10.09 11.92 -3.48
CA PRO A 97 -9.68 10.90 -4.46
C PRO A 97 -8.16 10.69 -4.59
N LEU A 98 -7.35 11.74 -4.43
CA LEU A 98 -5.89 11.64 -4.50
C LEU A 98 -5.29 10.79 -3.37
N LEU A 99 -5.85 10.86 -2.16
CA LEU A 99 -5.39 10.05 -1.03
C LEU A 99 -5.82 8.58 -1.21
N ARG A 100 -7.06 8.35 -1.67
CA ARG A 100 -7.56 7.00 -1.99
C ARG A 100 -6.69 6.31 -3.05
N GLN A 101 -6.34 7.03 -4.12
CA GLN A 101 -5.48 6.53 -5.20
C GLN A 101 -4.06 6.19 -4.70
N GLU A 102 -3.46 7.06 -3.89
CA GLU A 102 -2.12 6.83 -3.35
C GLU A 102 -2.09 5.65 -2.36
N ALA A 103 -3.11 5.53 -1.50
CA ALA A 103 -3.24 4.38 -0.59
C ALA A 103 -3.48 3.05 -1.34
N LEU A 104 -4.34 3.04 -2.36
CA LEU A 104 -4.50 1.88 -3.26
C LEU A 104 -3.17 1.47 -3.91
N LYS A 105 -2.39 2.46 -4.39
CA LYS A 105 -1.07 2.20 -4.96
C LYS A 105 -0.13 1.54 -3.95
N ALA A 106 -0.09 2.05 -2.72
CA ALA A 106 0.74 1.49 -1.64
C ALA A 106 0.33 0.06 -1.25
N VAL A 107 -0.97 -0.20 -1.14
CA VAL A 107 -1.51 -1.56 -0.88
C VAL A 107 -1.08 -2.55 -1.96
N PHE A 108 -1.07 -2.16 -3.24
CA PHE A 108 -0.63 -3.03 -4.33
C PHE A 108 0.90 -3.15 -4.44
N ASP A 109 1.65 -2.11 -4.11
CA ASP A 109 3.11 -2.16 -4.02
C ASP A 109 3.60 -3.09 -2.88
N ALA A 110 2.79 -3.30 -1.85
CA ALA A 110 3.07 -4.28 -0.79
C ALA A 110 3.00 -5.75 -1.27
N GLY A 111 2.45 -6.02 -2.47
CA GLY A 111 2.52 -7.34 -3.12
C GLY A 111 1.48 -8.38 -2.68
N GLY A 112 0.68 -8.10 -1.65
CA GLY A 112 -0.37 -8.99 -1.14
C GLY A 112 0.11 -9.90 0.01
N PRO A 113 -0.55 -11.04 0.26
CA PRO A 113 -1.56 -11.70 -0.59
C PRO A 113 -2.90 -10.95 -0.64
N PHE A 114 -3.48 -10.89 -1.83
CA PHE A 114 -4.83 -10.39 -2.06
C PHE A 114 -5.80 -11.56 -2.20
N ARG A 115 -7.03 -11.37 -1.69
CA ARG A 115 -8.14 -12.32 -1.82
C ARG A 115 -9.27 -11.65 -2.57
N ILE A 116 -9.56 -12.13 -3.79
CA ILE A 116 -10.80 -11.77 -4.48
C ILE A 116 -11.90 -12.72 -4.03
N GLU A 117 -13.02 -12.17 -3.60
CA GLU A 117 -14.25 -12.88 -3.27
C GLU A 117 -15.28 -12.63 -4.38
N ILE A 118 -16.04 -13.66 -4.75
CA ILE A 118 -16.96 -13.64 -5.88
C ILE A 118 -18.31 -14.16 -5.41
N ASP A 119 -19.37 -13.38 -5.64
CA ASP A 119 -20.74 -13.75 -5.31
C ASP A 119 -21.28 -14.77 -6.33
N LEU A 120 -21.50 -15.99 -5.85
CA LEU A 120 -22.05 -17.11 -6.62
C LEU A 120 -23.54 -17.33 -6.35
N THR A 121 -24.21 -16.48 -5.55
CA THR A 121 -25.67 -16.58 -5.29
C THR A 121 -26.50 -16.32 -6.54
N ARG A 122 -25.98 -15.49 -7.45
CA ARG A 122 -26.58 -15.14 -8.75
C ARG A 122 -25.85 -15.78 -9.93
N ALA A 123 -24.87 -16.64 -9.66
CA ALA A 123 -24.13 -17.36 -10.69
C ALA A 123 -24.95 -18.54 -11.23
N ASP A 124 -25.73 -18.26 -12.27
CA ASP A 124 -26.20 -19.29 -13.20
C ASP A 124 -24.97 -19.89 -13.92
N GLU A 125 -24.67 -21.17 -13.69
CA GLU A 125 -23.45 -21.80 -14.21
C GLU A 125 -23.42 -21.85 -15.74
N ASP A 126 -24.57 -22.02 -16.41
CA ASP A 126 -24.61 -22.08 -17.88
C ASP A 126 -24.27 -20.71 -18.49
N ARG A 127 -24.61 -19.62 -17.77
CA ARG A 127 -24.43 -18.23 -18.22
C ARG A 127 -23.16 -17.56 -17.72
N THR A 128 -22.60 -18.00 -16.59
CA THR A 128 -21.42 -17.38 -15.95
C THR A 128 -20.19 -18.28 -16.01
N ARG A 129 -20.36 -19.61 -15.84
CA ARG A 129 -19.30 -20.62 -15.67
C ARG A 129 -18.27 -20.25 -14.59
N MET A 130 -18.68 -19.52 -13.57
CA MET A 130 -17.72 -18.96 -12.61
C MET A 130 -17.12 -20.03 -11.69
N ARG A 131 -17.86 -21.10 -11.33
CA ARG A 131 -17.27 -22.24 -10.59
C ARG A 131 -16.26 -23.01 -11.45
N TYR A 132 -16.55 -23.18 -12.74
CA TYR A 132 -15.57 -23.77 -13.67
C TYR A 132 -14.27 -22.94 -13.70
N TYR A 133 -14.39 -21.62 -13.78
CA TYR A 133 -13.22 -20.73 -13.79
C TYR A 133 -12.43 -20.78 -12.47
N LEU A 134 -13.12 -20.74 -11.32
CA LEU A 134 -12.49 -20.88 -10.00
C LEU A 134 -11.80 -22.23 -9.81
N ASN A 135 -12.42 -23.33 -10.24
CA ASN A 135 -11.79 -24.66 -10.21
C ASN A 135 -10.52 -24.71 -11.06
N TRP A 136 -10.52 -24.05 -12.23
CA TRP A 136 -9.33 -23.95 -13.09
C TRP A 136 -8.21 -23.10 -12.47
N LEU A 137 -8.57 -22.05 -11.73
CA LEU A 137 -7.63 -21.23 -10.94
C LEU A 137 -7.14 -21.92 -9.65
N ALA A 138 -7.64 -23.11 -9.30
CA ALA A 138 -7.47 -23.73 -7.98
C ALA A 138 -7.94 -22.83 -6.82
N GLY A 139 -9.00 -22.05 -7.04
CA GLY A 139 -9.71 -21.28 -6.02
C GLY A 139 -10.51 -22.15 -5.05
N GLY A 140 -11.01 -21.52 -3.99
CA GLY A 140 -11.84 -22.16 -2.96
C GLY A 140 -13.27 -21.61 -2.90
N TYR A 141 -14.06 -22.16 -1.97
CA TYR A 141 -15.46 -21.79 -1.77
C TYR A 141 -15.78 -21.66 -0.28
N SER A 142 -16.77 -20.82 0.05
CA SER A 142 -17.41 -20.82 1.37
C SER A 142 -18.09 -22.16 1.66
N ALA A 143 -18.32 -22.46 2.94
CA ALA A 143 -18.95 -23.72 3.36
C ALA A 143 -20.38 -23.92 2.81
N ASP A 144 -21.10 -22.83 2.50
CA ASP A 144 -22.42 -22.86 1.86
C ASP A 144 -22.37 -22.78 0.32
N GLY A 145 -21.16 -22.73 -0.26
CA GLY A 145 -20.93 -22.65 -1.70
C GLY A 145 -21.39 -21.34 -2.37
N LYS A 146 -21.80 -20.33 -1.62
CA LYS A 146 -22.33 -19.06 -2.14
C LYS A 146 -21.25 -18.03 -2.48
N THR A 147 -20.06 -18.14 -1.90
CA THR A 147 -18.92 -17.28 -2.19
C THR A 147 -17.78 -18.12 -2.73
N GLY A 148 -17.30 -17.79 -3.92
CA GLY A 148 -16.03 -18.28 -4.44
C GLY A 148 -14.89 -17.36 -4.04
N TYR A 149 -13.67 -17.87 -3.90
CA TYR A 149 -12.50 -17.03 -3.65
C TYR A 149 -11.24 -17.52 -4.35
N TYR A 150 -10.37 -16.59 -4.70
CA TYR A 150 -9.04 -16.86 -5.23
C TYR A 150 -8.02 -15.94 -4.58
N GLN A 151 -6.84 -16.49 -4.26
CA GLN A 151 -5.74 -15.76 -3.65
C GLN A 151 -4.62 -15.56 -4.68
N PHE A 152 -4.06 -14.36 -4.72
CA PHE A 152 -2.95 -14.02 -5.60
C PHE A 152 -2.02 -13.00 -4.95
N THR A 153 -0.77 -12.98 -5.39
CA THR A 153 0.24 -11.97 -5.04
C THR A 153 0.69 -11.25 -6.30
N THR A 154 1.22 -10.05 -6.13
CA THR A 154 1.75 -9.24 -7.23
C THR A 154 3.24 -9.01 -7.13
N ALA A 155 3.88 -8.87 -8.29
CA ALA A 155 5.19 -8.27 -8.40
C ALA A 155 5.10 -6.73 -8.21
N PRO A 156 6.22 -6.04 -7.94
CA PRO A 156 6.28 -4.59 -7.93
C PRO A 156 5.75 -3.95 -9.23
N PHE A 157 5.28 -2.71 -9.14
CA PHE A 157 4.68 -1.99 -10.28
C PHE A 157 5.61 -1.91 -11.50
N ASP A 158 5.16 -2.42 -12.64
CA ASP A 158 5.85 -2.30 -13.92
C ASP A 158 5.47 -0.97 -14.58
N ALA A 159 6.36 0.02 -14.52
CA ALA A 159 6.11 1.35 -15.08
C ALA A 159 5.91 1.36 -16.62
N LYS A 160 6.44 0.36 -17.34
CA LYS A 160 6.29 0.23 -18.80
C LYS A 160 4.95 -0.39 -19.17
N ALA A 161 4.51 -1.42 -18.44
CA ALA A 161 3.20 -2.04 -18.60
C ALA A 161 2.07 -1.25 -17.91
N ARG A 162 2.42 -0.33 -16.99
CA ARG A 162 1.53 0.48 -16.15
C ARG A 162 0.59 -0.37 -15.29
N CYS A 163 1.10 -1.47 -14.74
CA CYS A 163 0.32 -2.44 -13.98
C CYS A 163 1.17 -3.17 -12.93
N TRP A 164 0.51 -3.79 -11.95
CA TRP A 164 1.11 -4.82 -11.11
C TRP A 164 0.88 -6.18 -11.77
N LYS A 165 1.96 -6.92 -12.02
CA LYS A 165 1.91 -8.26 -12.62
C LYS A 165 1.64 -9.31 -11.54
N PHE A 166 1.13 -10.48 -11.92
CA PHE A 166 1.12 -11.64 -11.03
C PHE A 166 2.54 -12.00 -10.62
N LEU A 167 2.74 -12.38 -9.34
CA LEU A 167 4.04 -12.88 -8.91
C LEU A 167 4.38 -14.17 -9.68
N GLY A 168 5.51 -14.17 -10.40
CA GLY A 168 5.93 -15.30 -11.24
C GLY A 168 5.29 -15.37 -12.64
N GLY A 169 4.59 -14.33 -13.10
CA GLY A 169 4.03 -14.27 -14.46
C GLY A 169 4.13 -12.88 -15.10
N ASP A 170 4.07 -12.83 -16.44
CA ASP A 170 4.16 -11.56 -17.19
C ASP A 170 2.83 -10.81 -17.32
N ASN A 171 1.72 -11.45 -16.95
CA ASN A 171 0.38 -10.88 -17.07
C ASN A 171 0.08 -9.87 -15.94
N CYS A 172 -0.57 -8.76 -16.30
CA CYS A 172 -1.08 -7.78 -15.33
C CYS A 172 -2.19 -8.37 -14.45
N ALA A 173 -1.94 -8.52 -13.16
CA ALA A 173 -2.99 -8.85 -12.19
C ALA A 173 -3.92 -7.64 -11.98
N LEU A 174 -3.35 -6.45 -11.78
CA LEU A 174 -4.07 -5.23 -11.41
C LEU A 174 -3.55 -4.03 -12.20
N SER A 175 -4.44 -3.14 -12.64
CA SER A 175 -4.09 -1.81 -13.15
C SER A 175 -4.98 -0.74 -12.51
N LEU A 176 -4.39 0.33 -11.98
CA LEU A 176 -5.10 1.40 -11.27
C LEU A 176 -5.38 2.61 -12.19
N SER A 177 -6.59 3.16 -12.08
CA SER A 177 -7.01 4.40 -12.74
C SER A 177 -7.91 5.18 -11.77
N ASN A 178 -7.39 6.25 -11.17
CA ASN A 178 -8.02 6.95 -10.03
C ASN A 178 -8.27 5.96 -8.88
N THR A 179 -9.53 5.74 -8.49
CA THR A 179 -9.98 4.75 -7.49
C THR A 179 -10.49 3.44 -8.09
N SER A 180 -10.42 3.30 -9.42
CA SER A 180 -10.88 2.12 -10.18
C SER A 180 -9.71 1.17 -10.48
N VAL A 181 -9.94 -0.13 -10.29
CA VAL A 181 -8.96 -1.20 -10.43
C VAL A 181 -9.44 -2.19 -11.48
N SER A 182 -8.64 -2.40 -12.53
CA SER A 182 -8.98 -3.28 -13.65
C SER A 182 -8.20 -4.60 -13.61
N LEU A 183 -8.91 -5.70 -13.83
CA LEU A 183 -8.42 -7.08 -13.75
C LEU A 183 -8.15 -7.67 -15.16
N ARG A 184 -7.50 -6.89 -16.04
CA ARG A 184 -7.47 -7.18 -17.50
C ARG A 184 -6.46 -8.22 -17.97
N GLY A 185 -5.44 -8.57 -17.19
CA GLY A 185 -4.46 -9.60 -17.56
C GLY A 185 -4.78 -10.99 -16.99
N TRP A 186 -5.95 -11.19 -16.39
CA TRP A 186 -6.34 -12.48 -15.86
C TRP A 186 -6.61 -13.46 -17.02
N THR A 187 -6.01 -14.64 -17.00
CA THR A 187 -6.20 -15.63 -18.08
C THR A 187 -7.67 -16.00 -18.16
N TYR A 188 -8.33 -15.63 -19.27
CA TYR A 188 -9.78 -15.70 -19.49
C TYR A 188 -10.66 -14.91 -18.49
N GLY A 189 -10.09 -14.14 -17.58
CA GLY A 189 -10.81 -13.29 -16.63
C GLY A 189 -10.78 -11.83 -17.06
N ALA A 190 -11.84 -11.10 -16.79
CA ALA A 190 -11.83 -9.64 -16.88
C ALA A 190 -12.79 -9.05 -15.84
N GLY A 191 -12.43 -7.91 -15.27
CA GLY A 191 -13.26 -7.23 -14.30
C GLY A 191 -12.82 -5.78 -14.08
N ASN A 192 -13.69 -5.00 -13.46
CA ASN A 192 -13.36 -3.71 -12.89
C ASN A 192 -14.00 -3.65 -11.50
N LEU A 193 -13.24 -3.15 -10.53
CA LEU A 193 -13.64 -2.91 -9.15
C LEU A 193 -13.39 -1.44 -8.84
N ASP A 194 -14.28 -0.82 -8.09
CA ASP A 194 -14.16 0.56 -7.61
C ASP A 194 -14.05 0.55 -6.09
N LEU A 195 -13.19 1.41 -5.52
CA LEU A 195 -13.09 1.53 -4.07
C LEU A 195 -14.37 2.18 -3.52
N ASN A 196 -15.03 1.50 -2.59
CA ASN A 196 -16.17 2.02 -1.83
C ASN A 196 -15.72 2.74 -0.55
N ASP A 197 -16.65 3.36 0.17
CA ASP A 197 -16.34 4.19 1.33
C ASP A 197 -15.93 3.37 2.57
N ASP A 198 -16.16 2.05 2.56
CA ASP A 198 -15.70 1.08 3.57
C ASP A 198 -14.25 0.59 3.32
N GLY A 199 -13.56 1.12 2.29
CA GLY A 199 -12.21 0.68 1.92
C GLY A 199 -12.16 -0.66 1.19
N ILE A 200 -13.30 -1.14 0.69
CA ILE A 200 -13.43 -2.39 -0.08
C ILE A 200 -13.47 -2.05 -1.57
N LEU A 201 -12.71 -2.78 -2.38
CA LEU A 201 -12.87 -2.74 -3.84
C LEU A 201 -14.06 -3.61 -4.23
N GLU A 202 -15.11 -3.03 -4.80
CA GLU A 202 -16.31 -3.75 -5.22
C GLU A 202 -16.62 -3.52 -6.69
N GLY A 203 -17.15 -4.53 -7.37
CA GLY A 203 -17.52 -4.40 -8.77
C GLY A 203 -17.88 -5.74 -9.38
N THR A 204 -17.35 -6.05 -10.56
CA THR A 204 -17.69 -7.29 -11.26
C THR A 204 -16.50 -8.00 -11.89
N LEU A 205 -16.60 -9.33 -11.95
CA LEU A 205 -15.70 -10.23 -12.65
C LEU A 205 -16.50 -11.08 -13.64
N ARG A 206 -15.96 -11.32 -14.83
CA ARG A 206 -16.49 -12.27 -15.82
C ARG A 206 -15.42 -13.23 -16.32
N TYR A 207 -15.86 -14.43 -16.69
CA TYR A 207 -15.05 -15.40 -17.42
C TYR A 207 -15.37 -15.29 -18.92
N ARG A 208 -14.39 -14.87 -19.73
CA ARG A 208 -14.55 -14.57 -21.16
C ARG A 208 -15.67 -13.55 -21.41
N ASP A 209 -16.59 -13.87 -22.31
CA ASP A 209 -17.74 -13.05 -22.71
C ASP A 209 -19.03 -13.46 -21.98
N ASN A 210 -18.92 -14.26 -20.92
CA ASN A 210 -20.04 -14.67 -20.07
C ASN A 210 -20.61 -13.50 -19.25
N VAL A 211 -21.77 -13.75 -18.64
CA VAL A 211 -22.43 -12.79 -17.73
C VAL A 211 -21.50 -12.48 -16.54
N PRO A 212 -21.22 -11.19 -16.24
CA PRO A 212 -20.44 -10.82 -15.08
C PRO A 212 -21.18 -11.12 -13.78
N VAL A 213 -20.43 -11.48 -12.74
CA VAL A 213 -20.91 -11.67 -11.37
C VAL A 213 -20.28 -10.64 -10.43
N PRO A 214 -20.92 -10.28 -9.30
CA PRO A 214 -20.33 -9.38 -8.32
C PRO A 214 -19.04 -9.97 -7.75
N ALA A 215 -18.04 -9.12 -7.56
CA ALA A 215 -16.77 -9.50 -6.94
C ALA A 215 -16.25 -8.35 -6.06
N ARG A 216 -15.46 -8.70 -5.06
CA ARG A 216 -14.84 -7.75 -4.14
C ARG A 216 -13.43 -8.16 -3.68
N ILE A 217 -12.62 -7.18 -3.28
CA ILE A 217 -11.36 -7.39 -2.57
C ILE A 217 -11.38 -6.49 -1.33
N VAL A 218 -11.27 -7.10 -0.14
CA VAL A 218 -11.13 -6.37 1.13
C VAL A 218 -9.67 -5.98 1.29
N LEU A 219 -9.40 -4.70 1.58
CA LEU A 219 -8.03 -4.14 1.69
C LEU A 219 -7.62 -3.78 3.13
N VAL A 220 -8.58 -3.74 4.05
CA VAL A 220 -8.39 -3.47 5.47
C VAL A 220 -8.96 -4.66 6.25
N GLU A 221 -8.14 -5.28 7.09
CA GLU A 221 -8.54 -6.33 8.05
C GLU A 221 -8.52 -5.77 9.48
#